data_AF-A0A2K5S3G4-F1
#
_entry.id   AF-A0A2K5S3G4-F1
#
_cell.length_a   1.000
_cell.length_b   1.000
_cell.length_c   1.000
_cell.angle_alpha   90.00
_cell.angle_beta   90.00
_cell.angle_gamma   90.00
#
_symmetry.space_group_name_H-M   'P 1'
#
loop_
_entity.id
_entity.type
_entity.pdbx_description
1 polymer ?
#
loop_
_entity_poly.entity_id
_entity_poly.type
_entity_poly.pdbx_seq_one_letter_code
_entity_poly.pdbx_strand_id
1 'polypeptide(L)'
;CGTISALQKGYSQVLCQTLSGRNSEIASLKNEGENLKRDNAIASGMVSSLQKDMLAKDEQVQQLKEEVSQLKSQNKDKDHQLEALGSRLEHFRSQVIKATYGRAKPFPDKPVTDQQLIEKITQITEDNISFQQKKWTVQKETQLSNSKREETTENIEKLRTSLESCQACMTSCCGSDLKKEVDLLQHLQVSPPVSGLQKAVLDILRHALSWLEKTEQLLRDLRIPPSSTDKGYWDFFLT
;
A
#
# COMPACT_ATOMS: atom_id res chain seq x y z
N CYS A 1 -96.55 -66.04 -81.59
CA CYS A 1 -95.63 -66.50 -80.54
C CYS A 1 -94.27 -65.77 -80.57
N GLY A 2 -93.60 -65.60 -81.72
CA GLY A 2 -92.21 -65.07 -81.76
C GLY A 2 -91.96 -63.58 -81.44
N THR A 3 -92.93 -62.69 -81.64
CA THR A 3 -92.75 -61.23 -81.41
C THR A 3 -92.70 -60.85 -79.92
N ILE A 4 -93.51 -61.49 -79.09
CA ILE A 4 -93.53 -61.30 -77.63
C ILE A 4 -92.20 -61.77 -77.02
N SER A 5 -91.66 -62.89 -77.48
CA SER A 5 -90.38 -63.43 -76.99
C SER A 5 -89.19 -62.52 -77.33
N ALA A 6 -89.18 -61.89 -78.52
CA ALA A 6 -88.13 -60.94 -78.90
C ALA A 6 -88.18 -59.66 -78.05
N LEU A 7 -89.39 -59.14 -77.77
CA LEU A 7 -89.59 -57.97 -76.93
C LEU A 7 -89.17 -58.25 -75.47
N GLN A 8 -89.54 -59.42 -74.92
CA GLN A 8 -89.10 -59.86 -73.59
C GLN A 8 -87.58 -59.99 -73.51
N LYS A 9 -86.94 -60.53 -74.56
CA LYS A 9 -85.48 -60.67 -74.62
C LYS A 9 -84.77 -59.31 -74.66
N GLY A 10 -85.26 -58.37 -75.48
CA GLY A 10 -84.73 -57.01 -75.54
C GLY A 10 -84.91 -56.24 -74.23
N TYR A 11 -86.08 -56.33 -73.61
CA TYR A 11 -86.35 -55.74 -72.30
C TYR A 11 -85.43 -56.30 -71.22
N SER A 12 -85.29 -57.63 -71.16
CA SER A 12 -84.39 -58.32 -70.22
C SER A 12 -82.93 -57.88 -70.41
N GLN A 13 -82.46 -57.77 -71.65
CA GLN A 13 -81.10 -57.32 -71.96
C GLN A 13 -80.84 -55.88 -71.50
N VAL A 14 -81.76 -54.94 -71.81
CA VAL A 14 -81.63 -53.53 -71.41
C VAL A 14 -81.69 -53.39 -69.88
N LEU A 15 -82.58 -54.16 -69.24
CA LEU A 15 -82.68 -54.20 -67.78
C LEU A 15 -81.39 -54.71 -67.15
N CYS A 16 -80.82 -55.81 -67.66
CA CYS A 16 -79.55 -56.37 -67.18
C CYS A 16 -78.38 -55.39 -67.36
N GLN A 17 -78.28 -54.72 -68.51
CA GLN A 17 -77.22 -53.71 -68.73
C GLN A 17 -77.35 -52.53 -67.77
N THR A 18 -78.57 -52.03 -67.57
CA THR A 18 -78.83 -50.89 -66.66
C THR A 18 -78.54 -51.28 -65.20
N LEU A 19 -79.00 -52.44 -64.75
CA LEU A 19 -78.72 -52.96 -63.41
C LEU A 19 -77.23 -53.19 -63.20
N SER A 20 -76.52 -53.74 -64.19
CA SER A 20 -75.08 -53.94 -64.12
C SER A 20 -74.34 -52.60 -64.02
N GLY A 21 -74.71 -51.60 -64.83
CA GLY A 21 -74.10 -50.27 -64.79
C GLY A 21 -74.29 -49.59 -63.43
N ARG A 22 -75.52 -49.60 -62.90
CA ARG A 22 -75.81 -49.06 -61.57
C ARG A 22 -75.07 -49.81 -60.46
N ASN A 23 -74.95 -51.14 -60.54
CA ASN A 23 -74.18 -51.92 -59.56
C ASN A 23 -72.69 -51.56 -59.57
N SER A 24 -72.09 -51.34 -60.75
CA SER A 24 -70.72 -50.87 -60.87
C SER A 24 -70.54 -49.46 -60.27
N GLU A 25 -71.48 -48.55 -60.52
CA GLU A 25 -71.47 -47.20 -59.95
C GLU A 25 -71.60 -47.24 -58.41
N ILE A 26 -72.53 -48.04 -57.88
CA ILE A 26 -72.69 -48.24 -56.43
C ILE A 26 -71.40 -48.79 -55.80
N ALA A 27 -70.73 -49.73 -56.46
CA ALA A 27 -69.45 -50.27 -55.99
C ALA A 27 -68.35 -49.19 -55.97
N SER A 28 -68.28 -48.35 -57.02
CA SER A 28 -67.33 -47.24 -57.08
C SER A 28 -67.57 -46.19 -55.99
N LEU A 29 -68.82 -45.73 -55.85
CA LEU A 29 -69.20 -44.75 -54.83
C LEU A 29 -68.97 -45.29 -53.41
N LYS A 30 -69.23 -46.58 -53.18
CA LYS A 30 -68.93 -47.22 -51.90
C LYS A 30 -67.43 -47.20 -51.60
N ASN A 31 -66.58 -47.51 -52.59
CA ASN A 31 -65.14 -47.49 -52.41
C ASN A 31 -64.62 -46.06 -52.15
N GLU A 32 -65.14 -45.08 -52.86
CA GLU A 32 -64.79 -43.67 -52.65
C GLU A 32 -65.24 -43.17 -51.28
N GLY A 33 -66.43 -43.57 -50.81
CA GLY A 33 -66.89 -43.29 -49.45
C GLY A 33 -65.99 -43.88 -48.36
N GLU A 34 -65.53 -45.12 -48.54
CA GLU A 34 -64.56 -45.75 -47.63
C GLU A 34 -63.18 -45.04 -47.66
N ASN A 35 -62.75 -44.56 -48.83
CA ASN A 35 -61.52 -43.78 -48.96
C ASN A 35 -61.63 -42.42 -48.25
N LEU A 36 -62.70 -41.66 -48.50
CA LEU A 36 -62.96 -40.39 -47.82
C LEU A 36 -63.03 -40.55 -46.30
N LYS A 37 -63.63 -41.65 -45.83
CA LYS A 37 -63.69 -41.96 -44.39
C LYS A 37 -62.30 -42.19 -43.80
N ARG A 38 -61.41 -42.87 -44.53
CA ARG A 38 -60.02 -43.09 -44.13
C ARG A 38 -59.24 -41.78 -44.11
N ASP A 39 -59.35 -40.98 -45.16
CA ASP A 39 -58.66 -39.69 -45.28
C ASP A 39 -59.11 -38.72 -44.19
N ASN A 40 -60.41 -38.68 -43.89
CA ASN A 40 -60.95 -37.87 -42.79
C ASN A 40 -60.42 -38.31 -41.42
N ALA A 41 -60.26 -39.63 -41.19
CA ALA A 41 -59.66 -40.13 -39.96
C ALA A 41 -58.18 -39.73 -39.82
N ILE A 42 -57.41 -39.78 -40.91
CA ILE A 42 -56.01 -39.34 -40.94
C ILE A 42 -55.92 -37.84 -40.68
N ALA A 43 -56.72 -37.03 -41.39
CA ALA A 43 -56.75 -35.57 -41.24
C ALA A 43 -57.10 -35.16 -39.80
N SER A 44 -58.12 -35.80 -39.20
CA SER A 44 -58.50 -35.58 -37.80
C SER A 44 -57.36 -35.89 -36.83
N GLY A 45 -56.62 -36.99 -37.06
CA GLY A 45 -55.43 -37.33 -36.30
C GLY A 45 -54.33 -36.28 -36.39
N MET A 46 -54.05 -35.77 -37.60
CA MET A 46 -53.07 -34.71 -37.82
C MET A 46 -53.47 -33.41 -37.13
N VAL A 47 -54.74 -33.00 -37.21
CA VAL A 47 -55.26 -31.81 -36.53
C VAL A 47 -55.09 -31.93 -35.02
N SER A 48 -55.40 -33.09 -34.45
CA SER A 48 -55.22 -33.33 -33.00
C SER A 48 -53.74 -33.25 -32.59
N SER A 49 -52.82 -33.78 -33.40
CA SER A 49 -51.37 -33.67 -33.15
C SER A 49 -50.91 -32.21 -33.20
N LEU A 50 -51.31 -31.47 -34.25
CA LEU A 50 -50.95 -30.06 -34.41
C LEU A 50 -51.51 -29.19 -33.28
N GLN A 51 -52.72 -29.48 -32.78
CA GLN A 51 -53.27 -28.80 -31.60
C GLN A 51 -52.42 -29.03 -30.36
N LYS A 52 -51.93 -30.25 -30.12
CA LYS A 52 -51.03 -30.53 -28.99
C LYS A 52 -49.71 -29.80 -29.13
N ASP A 53 -49.12 -29.81 -30.32
CA ASP A 53 -47.84 -29.13 -30.58
C ASP A 53 -47.97 -27.60 -30.43
N MET A 54 -49.10 -27.02 -30.87
CA MET A 54 -49.41 -25.61 -30.71
C MET A 54 -49.48 -25.23 -29.22
N LEU A 55 -50.20 -26.00 -28.40
CA LEU A 55 -50.28 -25.76 -26.95
C LEU A 55 -48.91 -25.84 -26.27
N ALA A 56 -48.10 -26.85 -26.62
CA ALA A 56 -46.75 -27.00 -26.08
C ALA A 56 -45.83 -25.84 -26.50
N LYS A 57 -46.01 -25.30 -27.71
CA LYS A 57 -45.27 -24.13 -28.19
C LYS A 57 -45.72 -22.84 -27.51
N ASP A 58 -47.02 -22.68 -27.26
CA ASP A 58 -47.54 -21.53 -26.51
C ASP A 58 -46.98 -21.50 -25.08
N GLU A 59 -46.90 -22.65 -24.40
CA GLU A 59 -46.27 -22.77 -23.09
C GLU A 59 -44.78 -22.37 -23.13
N GLN A 60 -44.02 -22.84 -24.12
CA GLN A 60 -42.62 -22.45 -24.30
C GLN A 60 -42.46 -20.95 -24.52
N VAL A 61 -43.36 -20.33 -25.30
CA VAL A 61 -43.34 -18.89 -25.56
C VAL A 61 -43.60 -18.09 -24.27
N GLN A 62 -44.52 -18.54 -23.41
CA GLN A 62 -44.76 -17.89 -22.12
C GLN A 62 -43.54 -18.00 -21.19
N GLN A 63 -42.93 -19.18 -21.09
CA GLN A 63 -41.72 -19.39 -20.29
C GLN A 63 -40.57 -18.49 -20.75
N LEU A 64 -40.30 -18.43 -22.06
CA LEU A 64 -39.27 -17.56 -22.62
C LEU A 64 -39.57 -16.08 -22.38
N LYS A 65 -40.85 -15.68 -22.42
CA LYS A 65 -41.25 -14.30 -22.14
C LYS A 65 -40.99 -13.91 -20.68
N GLU A 66 -41.25 -14.82 -19.74
CA GLU A 66 -40.92 -14.62 -18.32
C GLU A 66 -39.41 -14.54 -18.11
N GLU A 67 -38.64 -15.43 -18.72
CA GLU A 67 -37.17 -15.43 -18.63
C GLU A 67 -36.57 -14.14 -19.18
N VAL A 68 -37.04 -13.66 -20.34
CA VAL A 68 -36.62 -12.38 -20.93
C VAL A 68 -36.96 -11.21 -19.99
N SER A 69 -38.12 -11.23 -19.36
CA SER A 69 -38.52 -10.20 -18.39
C SER A 69 -37.59 -10.19 -17.17
N GLN A 70 -37.27 -11.37 -16.64
CA GLN A 70 -36.34 -11.54 -15.52
C GLN A 70 -34.93 -11.07 -15.86
N LEU A 71 -34.39 -11.49 -17.00
CA LEU A 71 -33.06 -11.07 -17.47
C LEU A 71 -33.00 -9.56 -17.69
N LYS A 72 -34.06 -8.96 -18.24
CA LYS A 72 -34.15 -7.50 -18.41
C LYS A 72 -34.13 -6.76 -17.07
N SER A 73 -34.78 -7.30 -16.04
CA SER A 73 -34.74 -6.75 -14.69
C SER A 73 -33.34 -6.85 -14.08
N GLN A 74 -32.70 -8.01 -14.21
CA GLN A 74 -31.34 -8.24 -13.72
C GLN A 74 -30.31 -7.34 -14.42
N ASN A 75 -30.43 -7.14 -15.74
CA ASN A 75 -29.55 -6.22 -16.46
C ASN A 75 -29.70 -4.79 -15.95
N LYS A 76 -30.94 -4.32 -15.74
CA LYS A 76 -31.17 -3.01 -15.15
C LYS A 76 -30.51 -2.88 -13.78
N ASP A 77 -30.66 -3.88 -12.90
CA ASP A 77 -30.03 -3.83 -11.58
C ASP A 77 -28.50 -3.75 -11.68
N LYS A 78 -27.88 -4.57 -12.56
CA LYS A 78 -26.44 -4.50 -12.83
C LYS A 78 -26.00 -3.14 -13.38
N ASP A 79 -26.79 -2.50 -14.24
CA ASP A 79 -26.50 -1.16 -14.76
C ASP A 79 -26.46 -0.12 -13.63
N HIS A 80 -27.43 -0.17 -12.69
CA HIS A 80 -27.43 0.72 -11.51
C HIS A 80 -26.20 0.45 -10.60
N GLN A 81 -25.83 -0.81 -10.42
CA GLN A 81 -24.63 -1.17 -9.65
C GLN A 81 -23.35 -0.64 -10.32
N LEU A 82 -23.25 -0.73 -11.65
CA LEU A 82 -22.12 -0.19 -12.41
C LEU A 82 -22.03 1.33 -12.29
N GLU A 83 -23.15 2.05 -12.36
CA GLU A 83 -23.19 3.51 -12.18
C GLU A 83 -22.74 3.93 -10.77
N ALA A 84 -23.20 3.21 -9.74
CA ALA A 84 -22.79 3.44 -8.36
C ALA A 84 -21.29 3.17 -8.16
N LEU A 85 -20.76 2.10 -8.75
CA LEU A 85 -19.32 1.80 -8.72
C LEU A 85 -18.50 2.86 -9.47
N GLY A 86 -18.96 3.32 -10.63
CA GLY A 86 -18.33 4.41 -11.38
C GLY A 86 -18.24 5.69 -10.55
N SER A 87 -19.33 6.07 -9.88
CA SER A 87 -19.36 7.24 -9.00
C SER A 87 -18.37 7.13 -7.82
N ARG A 88 -18.26 5.93 -7.22
CA ARG A 88 -17.30 5.66 -6.14
C ARG A 88 -15.85 5.73 -6.63
N LEU A 89 -15.58 5.23 -7.83
CA LEU A 89 -14.26 5.29 -8.45
C LEU A 89 -13.83 6.73 -8.72
N GLU A 90 -14.72 7.57 -9.25
CA GLU A 90 -14.45 8.99 -9.47
C GLU A 90 -14.22 9.75 -8.15
N HIS A 91 -15.01 9.45 -7.12
CA HIS A 91 -14.79 10.01 -5.79
C HIS A 91 -13.41 9.63 -5.23
N PHE A 92 -13.04 8.34 -5.32
CA PHE A 92 -11.73 7.85 -4.89
C PHE A 92 -10.61 8.53 -5.67
N ARG A 93 -10.73 8.60 -7.00
CA ARG A 93 -9.78 9.31 -7.88
C ARG A 93 -9.55 10.74 -7.42
N SER A 94 -10.62 11.47 -7.13
CA SER A 94 -10.54 12.85 -6.65
C SER A 94 -9.77 12.97 -5.33
N GLN A 95 -9.99 12.03 -4.40
CA GLN A 95 -9.23 11.98 -3.14
C GLN A 95 -7.74 11.71 -3.37
N VAL A 96 -7.39 10.78 -4.27
CA VAL A 96 -5.98 10.49 -4.60
C VAL A 96 -5.30 11.71 -5.23
N ILE A 97 -5.98 12.41 -6.15
CA ILE A 97 -5.46 13.66 -6.73
C ILE A 97 -5.22 14.72 -5.64
N LYS A 98 -6.16 14.88 -4.71
CA LYS A 98 -6.02 15.83 -3.59
C LYS A 98 -4.89 15.44 -2.64
N ALA A 99 -4.67 14.16 -2.37
CA ALA A 99 -3.59 13.69 -1.51
C ALA A 99 -2.20 13.86 -2.16
N THR A 100 -2.11 13.68 -3.48
CA THR A 100 -0.84 13.73 -4.23
C THR A 100 -0.43 15.15 -4.61
N TYR A 101 -1.37 16.01 -4.98
CA TYR A 101 -1.11 17.40 -5.39
C TYR A 101 -1.47 18.43 -4.31
N GLY A 102 -2.08 18.00 -3.20
CA GLY A 102 -2.53 18.89 -2.15
C GLY A 102 -3.74 19.74 -2.56
N ARG A 103 -3.78 20.99 -2.09
CA ARG A 103 -4.91 21.92 -2.34
C ARG A 103 -4.85 22.59 -3.71
N ALA A 104 -3.71 22.55 -4.40
CA ALA A 104 -3.50 23.20 -5.69
C ALA A 104 -3.32 22.15 -6.79
N LYS A 105 -4.27 22.09 -7.72
CA LYS A 105 -4.17 21.25 -8.92
C LYS A 105 -3.13 21.88 -9.87
N PRO A 106 -2.29 21.09 -10.58
CA PRO A 106 -1.27 21.63 -11.49
C PRO A 106 -1.87 22.50 -12.60
N PHE A 107 -3.11 22.19 -13.00
CA PHE A 107 -3.85 22.93 -14.02
C PHE A 107 -5.33 23.01 -13.60
N PRO A 108 -5.91 24.21 -13.44
CA PRO A 108 -7.33 24.35 -13.08
C PRO A 108 -8.25 23.84 -14.20
N ASP A 109 -7.87 24.01 -15.46
CA ASP A 109 -8.74 23.75 -16.62
C ASP A 109 -8.58 22.37 -17.27
N LYS A 110 -7.55 21.59 -16.87
CA LYS A 110 -7.24 20.30 -17.49
C LYS A 110 -7.46 19.13 -16.51
N PRO A 111 -8.15 18.05 -16.91
CA PRO A 111 -8.24 16.85 -16.08
C PRO A 111 -6.84 16.25 -15.92
N VAL A 112 -6.50 15.87 -14.69
CA VAL A 112 -5.26 15.13 -14.42
C VAL A 112 -5.42 13.75 -15.06
N THR A 113 -4.44 13.34 -15.85
CA THR A 113 -4.43 12.02 -16.49
C THR A 113 -3.90 10.96 -15.53
N ASP A 114 -4.22 9.69 -15.79
CA ASP A 114 -3.75 8.56 -14.96
C ASP A 114 -2.24 8.48 -14.94
N GLN A 115 -1.62 8.70 -16.10
CA GLN A 115 -0.16 8.72 -16.22
C GLN A 115 0.49 9.78 -15.33
N GLN A 116 -0.05 11.01 -15.33
CA GLN A 116 0.46 12.09 -14.47
C GLN A 116 0.27 11.79 -12.99
N LEU A 117 -0.82 11.11 -12.63
CA LEU A 117 -1.07 10.73 -11.24
C LEU A 117 -0.07 9.66 -10.79
N ILE A 118 0.17 8.65 -11.63
CA ILE A 118 1.14 7.58 -11.39
C ILE A 118 2.55 8.17 -11.24
N GLU A 119 2.98 9.01 -12.19
CA GLU A 119 4.31 9.64 -12.16
C GLU A 119 4.51 10.47 -10.88
N LYS A 120 3.48 11.22 -10.46
CA LYS A 120 3.55 11.99 -9.22
C LYS A 120 3.62 11.11 -7.97
N ILE A 121 2.86 10.02 -7.93
CA ILE A 121 2.93 9.05 -6.82
C ILE A 121 4.33 8.44 -6.76
N THR A 122 4.87 7.98 -7.89
CA THR A 122 6.23 7.43 -7.99
C THR A 122 7.26 8.43 -7.48
N GLN A 123 7.20 9.69 -7.92
CA GLN A 123 8.12 10.73 -7.46
C GLN A 123 8.03 10.94 -5.94
N ILE A 124 6.83 11.02 -5.37
CA ILE A 124 6.65 11.17 -3.92
C ILE A 124 7.24 9.97 -3.16
N THR A 125 7.07 8.76 -3.69
CA THR A 125 7.65 7.54 -3.12
C THR A 125 9.17 7.57 -3.15
N GLU A 126 9.77 7.95 -4.28
CA GLU A 126 11.23 8.09 -4.43
C GLU A 126 11.79 9.17 -3.49
N ASP A 127 11.13 10.33 -3.42
CA ASP A 127 11.49 11.42 -2.51
C ASP A 127 11.43 10.97 -1.05
N ASN A 128 10.42 10.18 -0.67
CA ASN A 128 10.29 9.64 0.68
C ASN A 128 11.46 8.70 1.03
N ILE A 129 11.81 7.79 0.12
CA ILE A 129 12.94 6.87 0.30
C ILE A 129 14.25 7.65 0.48
N SER A 130 14.51 8.61 -0.41
CA SER A 130 15.67 9.51 -0.32
C SER A 130 15.71 10.28 0.99
N PHE A 131 14.56 10.81 1.43
CA PHE A 131 14.43 11.51 2.70
C PHE A 131 14.73 10.60 3.91
N GLN A 132 14.21 9.37 3.93
CA GLN A 132 14.51 8.42 5.02
C GLN A 132 15.99 8.05 5.06
N GLN A 133 16.63 7.86 3.90
CA GLN A 133 18.07 7.58 3.83
C GLN A 133 18.90 8.76 4.37
N LYS A 134 18.55 10.00 4.00
CA LYS A 134 19.18 11.21 4.54
C LYS A 134 18.97 11.32 6.05
N LYS A 135 17.74 11.08 6.53
CA LYS A 135 17.40 11.09 7.97
C LYS A 135 18.25 10.10 8.74
N TRP A 136 18.39 8.86 8.25
CA TRP A 136 19.24 7.84 8.87
C TRP A 136 20.70 8.28 8.97
N THR A 137 21.24 8.83 7.88
CA THR A 137 22.64 9.28 7.80
C THR A 137 22.91 10.39 8.81
N VAL A 138 22.07 11.45 8.80
CA VAL A 138 22.19 12.58 9.74
C VAL A 138 22.04 12.14 11.18
N GLN A 139 21.13 11.21 11.47
CA GLN A 139 20.96 10.66 12.82
C GLN A 139 22.22 9.94 13.31
N LYS A 140 22.85 9.13 12.45
CA LYS A 140 24.11 8.42 12.78
C LYS A 140 25.26 9.39 13.03
N GLU A 141 25.41 10.41 12.17
CA GLU A 141 26.43 11.45 12.34
C GLU A 141 26.22 12.26 13.62
N THR A 142 24.97 12.58 13.95
CA THR A 142 24.62 13.29 15.18
C THR A 142 24.99 12.48 16.43
N GLN A 143 24.68 11.17 16.44
CA GLN A 143 25.06 10.28 17.55
C GLN A 143 26.57 10.19 17.73
N LEU A 144 27.31 10.02 16.63
CA LEU A 144 28.78 9.98 16.67
C LEU A 144 29.37 11.30 17.16
N SER A 145 28.85 12.44 16.66
CA SER A 145 29.30 13.77 17.08
C SER A 145 28.98 14.06 18.55
N ASN A 146 27.84 13.60 19.06
CA ASN A 146 27.47 13.76 20.46
C ASN A 146 28.40 12.95 21.37
N SER A 147 28.65 11.68 21.04
CA SER A 147 29.59 10.84 21.78
C SER A 147 31.00 11.45 21.84
N LYS A 148 31.51 11.94 20.71
CA LYS A 148 32.82 12.62 20.67
C LYS A 148 32.85 13.92 21.49
N ARG A 149 31.75 14.67 21.48
CA ARG A 149 31.62 15.91 22.27
C ARG A 149 31.58 15.60 23.76
N GLU A 150 30.82 14.60 24.19
CA GLU A 150 30.72 14.16 25.57
C GLU A 150 32.07 13.67 26.10
N GLU A 151 32.79 12.85 25.34
CA GLU A 151 34.16 12.44 25.65
C GLU A 151 35.09 13.65 25.81
N THR A 152 34.97 14.65 24.93
CA THR A 152 35.80 15.87 25.01
C THR A 152 35.45 16.67 26.27
N THR A 153 34.17 16.83 26.60
CA THR A 153 33.70 17.51 27.82
C THR A 153 34.18 16.80 29.08
N GLU A 154 34.07 15.47 29.14
CA GLU A 154 34.55 14.68 30.29
C GLU A 154 36.06 14.83 30.48
N ASN A 155 36.83 14.80 29.38
CA ASN A 155 38.28 14.99 29.43
C ASN A 155 38.69 16.41 29.86
N ILE A 156 37.94 17.44 29.43
CA ILE A 156 38.15 18.82 29.89
C ILE A 156 37.90 18.92 31.40
N GLU A 157 36.85 18.28 31.92
CA GLU A 157 36.53 18.32 33.36
C GLU A 157 37.56 17.55 34.21
N LYS A 158 38.05 16.40 33.71
CA LYS A 158 39.19 15.70 34.33
C LYS A 158 40.44 16.57 34.40
N LEU A 159 40.76 17.26 33.30
CA LEU A 159 41.90 18.17 33.26
C LEU A 159 41.71 19.34 34.25
N ARG A 160 40.50 19.91 34.29
CA ARG A 160 40.12 21.01 35.19
C ARG A 160 40.29 20.65 36.65
N THR A 161 39.74 19.52 37.07
CA THR A 161 39.82 19.04 38.47
C THR A 161 41.27 18.79 38.91
N SER A 162 42.11 18.21 38.02
CA SER A 162 43.54 18.04 38.29
C SER A 162 44.30 19.38 38.36
N LEU A 163 43.93 20.34 37.52
CA LEU A 163 44.44 21.71 37.57
C LEU A 163 44.08 22.43 38.88
N GLU A 164 42.84 22.28 39.36
CA GLU A 164 42.39 22.85 40.63
C GLU A 164 43.20 22.28 41.82
N SER A 165 43.53 20.98 41.80
CA SER A 165 44.46 20.37 42.77
C SER A 165 45.86 20.98 42.69
N CYS A 166 46.43 21.13 41.49
CA CYS A 166 47.73 21.78 41.30
C CYS A 166 47.71 23.23 41.81
N GLN A 167 46.64 23.97 41.54
CA GLN A 167 46.45 25.34 41.99
C GLN A 167 46.42 25.42 43.52
N ALA A 168 45.73 24.50 44.19
CA ALA A 168 45.71 24.43 45.65
C ALA A 168 47.13 24.28 46.24
N CYS A 169 47.96 23.40 45.66
CA CYS A 169 49.36 23.22 46.09
C CYS A 169 50.21 24.48 45.87
N MET A 170 49.98 25.21 44.77
CA MET A 170 50.67 26.48 44.54
C MET A 170 50.28 27.53 45.57
N THR A 171 48.99 27.61 45.93
CA THR A 171 48.52 28.58 46.94
C THR A 171 49.03 28.27 48.35
N SER A 172 49.36 27.01 48.65
CA SER A 172 49.97 26.62 49.93
C SER A 172 51.51 26.66 49.94
N CYS A 173 52.15 27.05 48.83
CA CYS A 173 53.62 27.09 48.65
C CYS A 173 54.34 25.76 48.97
N CYS A 174 53.76 24.61 48.61
CA CYS A 174 54.33 23.28 48.89
C CYS A 174 54.94 22.65 47.62
N GLY A 175 56.26 22.81 47.39
CA GLY A 175 56.92 22.27 46.18
C GLY A 175 56.83 20.75 46.04
N SER A 176 56.95 20.00 47.14
CA SER A 176 56.88 18.53 47.11
C SER A 176 55.49 17.98 46.77
N ASP A 177 54.42 18.69 47.15
CA ASP A 177 53.05 18.26 46.85
C ASP A 177 52.66 18.70 45.44
N LEU A 178 53.06 19.91 45.02
CA LEU A 178 52.91 20.34 43.63
C LEU A 178 53.60 19.36 42.66
N LYS A 179 54.79 18.86 43.00
CA LYS A 179 55.49 17.86 42.19
C LYS A 179 54.69 16.58 41.99
N LYS A 180 54.08 16.04 43.06
CA LYS A 180 53.21 14.86 42.97
C LYS A 180 51.99 15.12 42.08
N GLU A 181 51.34 16.27 42.24
CA GLU A 181 50.18 16.64 41.42
C GLU A 181 50.55 16.84 39.94
N VAL A 182 51.73 17.42 39.66
CA VAL A 182 52.26 17.53 38.29
C VAL A 182 52.52 16.16 37.67
N ASP A 183 53.06 15.20 38.44
CA ASP A 183 53.27 13.82 37.99
C ASP A 183 51.93 13.12 37.72
N LEU A 184 50.92 13.31 38.57
CA LEU A 184 49.56 12.80 38.35
C LEU A 184 48.93 13.40 37.09
N LEU A 185 49.05 14.71 36.89
CA LEU A 185 48.57 15.40 35.70
C LEU A 185 49.26 14.92 34.43
N GLN A 186 50.55 14.58 34.49
CA GLN A 186 51.30 14.04 33.35
C GLN A 186 50.78 12.67 32.89
N HIS A 187 50.28 11.86 33.82
CA HIS A 187 49.75 10.53 33.54
C HIS A 187 48.23 10.49 33.34
N LEU A 188 47.55 11.63 33.50
CA LEU A 188 46.13 11.76 33.23
C LEU A 188 45.83 11.43 31.76
N GLN A 189 44.95 10.46 31.53
CA GLN A 189 44.51 10.08 30.18
C GLN A 189 43.49 11.10 29.68
N VAL A 190 43.82 11.79 28.59
CA VAL A 190 42.92 12.71 27.89
C VAL A 190 42.91 12.40 26.40
N SER A 191 41.79 12.68 25.74
CA SER A 191 41.67 12.50 24.28
C SER A 191 42.59 13.43 23.48
N PRO A 192 42.91 13.09 22.22
CA PRO A 192 43.78 13.90 21.36
C PRO A 192 43.41 15.40 21.24
N PRO A 193 42.12 15.81 21.24
CA PRO A 193 41.77 17.24 21.20
C PRO A 193 42.21 18.03 22.45
N VAL A 194 42.35 17.37 23.61
CA VAL A 194 42.66 18.00 24.90
C VAL A 194 44.13 17.83 25.29
N SER A 195 44.84 16.90 24.66
CA SER A 195 46.26 16.59 24.97
C SER A 195 47.20 17.77 24.75
N GLY A 196 46.95 18.60 23.72
CA GLY A 196 47.71 19.83 23.48
C GLY A 196 47.61 20.82 24.64
N LEU A 197 46.41 20.95 25.23
CA LEU A 197 46.18 21.81 26.38
C LEU A 197 46.86 21.26 27.64
N GLN A 198 46.70 19.97 27.90
CA GLN A 198 47.38 19.29 29.01
C GLN A 198 48.90 19.49 28.93
N LYS A 199 49.48 19.37 27.73
CA LYS A 199 50.91 19.58 27.51
C LYS A 199 51.35 21.02 27.84
N ALA A 200 50.62 22.02 27.34
CA ALA A 200 50.93 23.43 27.63
C ALA A 200 50.86 23.74 29.13
N VAL A 201 49.84 23.21 29.81
CA VAL A 201 49.68 23.34 31.26
C VAL A 201 50.85 22.70 32.02
N LEU A 202 51.24 21.48 31.65
CA LEU A 202 52.37 20.78 32.29
C LEU A 202 53.68 21.56 32.13
N ASP A 203 53.92 22.16 30.97
CA ASP A 203 55.13 22.95 30.74
C ASP A 203 55.16 24.22 31.61
N ILE A 204 54.01 24.88 31.80
CA ILE A 204 53.86 26.01 32.73
C ILE A 204 54.10 25.57 34.18
N LEU A 205 53.42 24.51 34.62
CA LEU A 205 53.52 24.02 36.00
C LEU A 205 54.93 23.53 36.34
N ARG A 206 55.62 22.87 35.42
CA ARG A 206 57.02 22.47 35.60
C ARG A 206 57.95 23.68 35.73
N HIS A 207 57.70 24.74 34.96
CA HIS A 207 58.45 25.98 35.10
C HIS A 207 58.21 26.62 36.48
N ALA A 208 56.94 26.74 36.89
CA ALA A 208 56.56 27.28 38.19
C ALA A 208 57.15 26.45 39.35
N LEU A 209 57.10 25.12 39.25
CA LEU A 209 57.71 24.20 40.23
C LEU A 209 59.22 24.41 40.33
N SER A 210 59.94 24.54 39.20
CA SER A 210 61.38 24.80 39.21
C SER A 210 61.72 26.12 39.91
N TRP A 211 60.89 27.15 39.74
CA TRP A 211 61.03 28.42 40.46
C TRP A 211 60.79 28.26 41.96
N LEU A 212 59.74 27.53 42.36
CA LEU A 212 59.41 27.27 43.76
C LEU A 212 60.52 26.47 44.45
N GLU A 213 61.01 25.38 43.84
CA GLU A 213 62.10 24.57 44.36
C GLU A 213 63.40 25.38 44.54
N LYS A 214 63.75 26.24 43.56
CA LYS A 214 64.91 27.14 43.68
C LYS A 214 64.76 28.14 44.82
N THR A 215 63.55 28.69 45.00
CA THR A 215 63.27 29.66 46.06
C THR A 215 63.31 28.99 47.43
N GLU A 216 62.72 27.81 47.57
CA GLU A 216 62.83 27.01 48.79
C GLU A 216 64.29 26.65 49.13
N GLN A 217 65.11 26.32 48.12
CA GLN A 217 66.54 26.07 48.32
C GLN A 217 67.28 27.32 48.81
N LEU A 218 67.04 28.48 48.19
CA LEU A 218 67.65 29.75 48.63
C LEU A 218 67.24 30.11 50.06
N LEU A 219 65.98 29.92 50.44
CA LEU A 219 65.51 30.16 51.81
C LEU A 219 66.18 29.21 52.82
N ARG A 220 66.35 27.93 52.45
CA ARG A 220 67.11 26.96 53.25
C ARG A 220 68.56 27.39 53.41
N ASP A 221 69.21 27.85 52.35
CA ASP A 221 70.60 28.32 52.36
C ASP A 221 70.76 29.57 53.25
N LEU A 222 69.74 30.44 53.29
CA LEU A 222 69.68 31.62 54.17
C LEU A 222 69.24 31.32 55.61
N ARG A 223 69.01 30.05 55.98
CA ARG A 223 68.49 29.60 57.30
C ARG A 223 67.17 30.24 57.70
N ILE A 224 66.34 30.63 56.75
CA ILE A 224 64.98 31.10 57.02
C ILE A 224 64.10 29.84 57.18
N PRO A 225 63.48 29.60 58.35
CA PRO A 225 62.68 28.41 58.55
C PRO A 225 61.46 28.44 57.61
N PRO A 226 61.07 27.29 57.01
CA PRO A 226 59.83 27.22 56.25
C PRO A 226 58.67 27.54 57.20
N SER A 227 57.81 28.47 56.82
CA SER A 227 56.66 28.85 57.65
C SER A 227 55.82 27.59 57.93
N SER A 228 55.69 27.21 59.20
CA SER A 228 54.72 26.20 59.60
C SER A 228 53.33 26.75 59.27
N THR A 229 52.63 26.10 58.36
CA THR A 229 51.25 26.42 57.97
C THR A 229 50.34 26.31 59.19
N ASP A 230 50.18 27.40 59.95
CA ASP A 230 48.96 27.68 60.68
C ASP A 230 48.20 28.76 59.90
N LYS A 231 46.90 28.57 59.77
CA LYS A 231 46.05 29.40 58.92
C LYS A 231 46.01 30.83 59.48
N GLY A 232 46.61 31.74 58.71
CA GLY A 232 46.30 33.16 58.74
C GLY A 232 47.48 33.99 59.22
N TYR A 233 48.23 34.57 58.29
CA TYR A 233 48.91 35.86 58.45
C TYR A 233 49.61 36.24 57.13
N TRP A 234 48.85 36.63 56.10
CA TRP A 234 49.39 37.39 54.96
C TRP A 234 48.39 38.42 54.41
N ASP A 235 47.59 39.05 55.27
CA ASP A 235 46.75 40.20 54.91
C ASP A 235 47.52 41.53 54.86
N PHE A 236 48.86 41.52 54.77
CA PHE A 236 49.66 42.74 54.95
C PHE A 236 50.40 43.28 53.71
N PHE A 237 50.20 42.74 52.51
CA PHE A 237 50.92 43.23 51.32
C PHE A 237 50.11 43.42 50.04
N LEU A 238 48.83 43.78 50.13
CA LEU A 238 48.11 44.38 49.00
C LEU A 238 47.19 45.51 49.48
N THR A 239 47.71 46.74 49.43
CA THR A 239 46.93 47.96 49.16
C THR A 239 47.27 48.40 47.75
#